data_AF-A0AB38S484-F1
#
_entry.id   AF-A0AB38S484-F1
#
_cell.length_a   1.000
_cell.length_b   1.000
_cell.length_c   1.000
_cell.angle_alpha   90.00
_cell.angle_beta   90.00
_cell.angle_gamma   90.00
#
_symmetry.space_group_name_H-M   'P 1'
#
loop_
_entity.id
_entity.type
_entity.pdbx_description
1 polymer ?
#
loop_
_entity_poly.entity_id
_entity_poly.type
_entity_poly.pdbx_seq_one_letter_code
_entity_poly.pdbx_strand_id
1 'polypeptide(L)' 'MTVFVYVNTGKQAGDKDHIKVFANQDAAEKWFEENDPEGVAFEYEVLE' A
#
# COMPACT_ATOMS: atom_id res chain seq x y z
N MET A 1 3.91 14.23 7.64
CA MET A 1 3.88 13.67 6.26
C MET A 1 3.00 12.43 6.31
N THR A 2 2.13 12.18 5.35
CA THR A 2 1.35 10.93 5.31
C THR A 2 1.82 10.04 4.17
N VAL A 3 1.62 8.74 4.34
CA VAL A 3 1.87 7.70 3.35
C VAL A 3 0.67 6.77 3.29
N PHE A 4 0.51 6.08 2.17
CA PHE A 4 -0.56 5.11 1.98
C PHE A 4 0.05 3.71 2.03
N VAL A 5 -0.46 2.85 2.91
CA VAL A 5 0.09 1.51 3.15
C VAL A 5 -0.93 0.45 2.73
N TYR A 6 -0.52 -0.40 1.80
CA TYR A 6 -1.23 -1.60 1.39
C TYR A 6 -0.60 -2.83 2.04
N VAL A 7 -1.44 -3.77 2.49
CA VAL A 7 -1.04 -5.04 3.07
C VAL A 7 -1.54 -6.19 2.22
N ASN A 8 -0.63 -6.96 1.64
CA ASN A 8 -0.98 -8.20 0.94
C ASN A 8 -1.15 -9.33 1.95
N THR A 9 -2.40 -9.67 2.27
CA THR A 9 -2.75 -10.75 3.21
C THR A 9 -2.46 -12.16 2.67
N GLY A 10 -2.20 -12.29 1.37
CA GLY A 10 -1.71 -13.52 0.74
C GLY A 10 -0.20 -13.77 0.94
N LYS A 11 0.52 -12.83 1.54
CA LYS A 11 1.97 -12.92 1.81
C LYS A 11 2.26 -12.91 3.31
N GLN A 12 3.32 -13.62 3.70
CA GLN A 12 3.76 -13.65 5.09
C GLN A 12 4.53 -12.39 5.46
N ALA A 13 4.50 -12.03 6.75
CA ALA A 13 5.32 -10.94 7.27
C ALA A 13 6.81 -11.20 6.98
N GLY A 14 7.48 -10.20 6.41
CA GLY A 14 8.86 -10.29 5.95
C GLY A 14 9.03 -10.61 4.45
N ASP A 15 7.94 -10.98 3.75
CA ASP A 15 7.95 -11.01 2.28
C ASP A 15 8.01 -9.57 1.74
N LYS A 16 8.84 -9.35 0.71
CA LYS A 16 9.00 -8.04 0.06
C LYS A 16 7.70 -7.49 -0.53
N ASP A 17 6.76 -8.37 -0.85
CA ASP A 17 5.45 -8.03 -1.42
C ASP A 17 4.33 -8.01 -0.38
N HIS A 18 4.65 -8.24 0.91
CA HIS A 18 3.66 -8.14 1.99
C HIS A 18 3.19 -6.71 2.24
N ILE A 19 4.09 -5.72 2.09
CA ILE A 19 3.79 -4.31 2.31
C ILE A 19 4.17 -3.50 1.07
N LYS A 20 3.27 -2.63 0.63
CA LYS A 20 3.58 -1.57 -0.35
C LYS A 20 3.24 -0.22 0.27
N VAL A 21 4.15 0.73 0.09
CA VAL A 21 4.02 2.09 0.61
C VAL A 21 4.00 3.05 -0.56
N PHE A 22 2.98 3.91 -0.61
CA PHE A 22 2.78 4.90 -1.66
C PHE A 22 2.89 6.30 -1.08
N ALA A 23 3.42 7.23 -1.88
CA ALA A 23 3.62 8.61 -1.46
C ALA A 23 2.31 9.42 -1.39
N ASN A 24 1.26 8.98 -2.08
CA ASN A 24 -0.05 9.62 -2.12
C ASN A 24 -1.11 8.62 -2.60
N GLN A 25 -2.39 9.03 -2.52
CA GLN A 25 -3.54 8.22 -2.92
C GLN A 25 -3.53 7.87 -4.42
N ASP A 26 -3.27 8.84 -5.31
CA ASP A 26 -3.26 8.61 -6.77
C ASP A 26 -2.26 7.51 -7.18
N ALA A 27 -1.09 7.49 -6.53
CA ALA A 27 -0.07 6.45 -6.77
C ALA A 27 -0.55 5.06 -6.32
N ALA A 28 -1.33 4.98 -5.24
CA ALA A 28 -1.92 3.72 -4.78
C ALA A 28 -3.04 3.26 -5.74
N GLU A 29 -3.97 4.15 -6.09
CA GLU A 29 -5.09 3.87 -6.99
C GLU A 29 -4.62 3.37 -8.36
N LYS A 30 -3.67 4.08 -8.97
CA LYS A 30 -3.08 3.64 -10.25
C LYS A 30 -2.41 2.27 -10.16
N TRP A 31 -1.76 1.98 -9.03
CA TRP A 31 -1.16 0.66 -8.83
C TRP A 31 -2.23 -0.43 -8.68
N PHE A 32 -3.35 -0.16 -8.00
CA PHE A 32 -4.46 -1.09 -7.84
C PHE A 32 -5.12 -1.46 -9.17
N GLU A 33 -5.35 -0.48 -10.07
CA GLU A 33 -5.93 -0.73 -11.40
C GLU A 33 -5.19 -1.83 -12.18
N GLU A 34 -3.86 -1.88 -12.05
CA GLU A 34 -3.01 -2.81 -12.81
C GLU A 34 -2.69 -4.11 -12.06
N ASN A 35 -2.72 -4.12 -10.72
CA ASN A 35 -2.14 -5.22 -9.93
C ASN A 35 -3.14 -5.90 -8.99
N ASP A 36 -4.05 -5.13 -8.39
CA ASP A 36 -5.02 -5.62 -7.41
C ASP A 36 -6.22 -4.67 -7.37
N PRO A 37 -7.20 -4.82 -8.29
CA PRO A 37 -8.32 -3.89 -8.41
C PRO A 37 -9.24 -3.84 -7.19
N GLU A 38 -9.20 -4.85 -6.33
CA GLU A 38 -9.93 -4.91 -5.06
C GLU A 38 -9.05 -4.46 -3.86
N GLY A 39 -7.78 -4.12 -4.13
CA GLY A 39 -6.82 -3.68 -3.13
C GLY A 39 -7.19 -2.33 -2.52
N VAL A 40 -6.84 -2.17 -1.23
CA VAL A 40 -7.08 -0.94 -0.48
C VAL A 40 -5.80 -0.56 0.26
N ALA A 41 -5.38 0.70 0.14
CA ALA A 41 -4.33 1.29 0.96
C ALA A 41 -4.95 2.22 2.00
N PHE A 42 -4.39 2.20 3.21
CA PHE A 42 -4.82 3.05 4.31
C PHE A 42 -3.81 4.18 4.52
N GLU A 43 -4.30 5.37 4.83
CA GLU A 43 -3.45 6.52 5.13
C GLU A 43 -2.85 6.38 6.55
N TYR A 44 -1.55 6.63 6.66
CA TYR A 44 -0.81 6.65 7.92
C TYR A 44 0.06 7.91 8.01
N GLU A 45 0.12 8.48 9.20
CA GLU A 45 1.06 9.54 9.53
C GLU A 45 2.48 8.97 9.74
N VAL A 46 3.47 9.60 9.12
CA VAL A 46 4.89 9.34 9.36
C VAL A 46 5.28 10.05 10.66
N LEU A 47 5.65 9.25 11.66
CA LEU A 47 6.14 9.72 12.96
C LEU A 47 7.64 10.01 12.91
N GLU A 48 8.08 11.02 13.67
CA GLU A 48 9.50 11.43 13.80
C GLU A 48 10.22 10.76 14.99
#